data_AF-A0A5B9E1V3-F1
#
_entry.id   AF-A0A5B9E1V3-F1
#
_cell.length_a   1.000
_cell.length_b   1.000
_cell.length_c   1.000
_cell.angle_alpha   90.00
_cell.angle_beta   90.00
_cell.angle_gamma   90.00
#
_symmetry.space_group_name_H-M   'P 1'
#
loop_
_entity.id
_entity.type
_entity.pdbx_description
1 polymer ?
#
loop_
_entity_poly.entity_id
_entity_poly.type
_entity_poly.pdbx_seq_one_letter_code
_entity_poly.pdbx_strand_id
1 'polypeptide(L)' 'MDKHPDTQIIDALGGTAAVASLCNVKSPSVSEWRRVGIPDARRQYLELLRPDIFGLAPQQEGEAA' A
#
# COMPACT_ATOMS: atom_id res chain seq x y z
N MET A 1 -5.76 20.39 4.30
CA MET A 1 -4.78 19.34 4.65
C MET A 1 -4.43 18.60 3.38
N ASP A 2 -3.22 18.83 2.90
CA ASP A 2 -2.63 18.04 1.82
C ASP A 2 -2.55 16.59 2.30
N LYS A 3 -3.15 15.67 1.53
CA LYS A 3 -3.10 14.23 1.84
C LYS A 3 -1.73 13.70 1.41
N HIS A 4 -1.09 12.87 2.24
CA HIS A 4 0.16 12.23 1.87
C HIS A 4 -0.05 11.36 0.62
N PRO A 5 0.90 11.29 -0.34
CA PRO A 5 0.77 10.46 -1.54
C PRO A 5 0.45 9.00 -1.24
N ASP A 6 0.92 8.46 -0.11
CA ASP A 6 0.60 7.11 0.35
C ASP A 6 -0.89 6.87 0.59
N THR A 7 -1.72 7.92 0.68
CA THR A 7 -3.18 7.79 0.68
C THR A 7 -3.67 6.95 -0.49
N GLN A 8 -3.14 7.20 -1.70
CA GLN A 8 -3.53 6.47 -2.91
C GLN A 8 -3.06 5.01 -2.86
N ILE A 9 -1.88 4.76 -2.29
CA ILE A 9 -1.35 3.40 -2.07
C ILE A 9 -2.24 2.65 -1.09
N ILE A 10 -2.62 3.27 0.03
CA ILE A 10 -3.53 2.66 1.02
C ILE A 10 -4.89 2.37 0.39
N ASP A 11 -5.42 3.25 -0.45
CA ASP A 11 -6.68 3.03 -1.16
C ASP A 11 -6.57 1.85 -2.14
N ALA A 12 -5.48 1.77 -2.92
CA ALA A 12 -5.21 0.66 -3.83
C ALA A 12 -5.05 -0.69 -3.10
N LEU A 13 -4.53 -0.68 -1.87
CA LEU A 13 -4.41 -1.85 -1.00
C LEU A 13 -5.75 -2.29 -0.36
N GLY A 14 -6.86 -1.63 -0.66
CA GLY A 14 -8.19 -1.94 -0.12
C GLY A 14 -8.61 -1.05 1.05
N GLY A 15 -7.90 0.06 1.28
CA GLY A 15 -8.23 1.06 2.27
C GLY A 15 -7.73 0.75 3.69
N THR A 16 -8.13 1.60 4.64
CA THR A 16 -7.57 1.63 5.99
C THR A 16 -7.74 0.31 6.75
N ALA A 17 -8.92 -0.30 6.68
CA ALA A 17 -9.21 -1.55 7.40
C ALA A 17 -8.44 -2.75 6.82
N ALA A 18 -8.34 -2.85 5.49
CA ALA A 18 -7.58 -3.90 4.84
C ALA A 18 -6.10 -3.81 5.21
N VAL A 19 -5.50 -2.62 5.06
CA VAL A 19 -4.09 -2.39 5.42
C VAL A 19 -3.82 -2.63 6.91
N ALA A 20 -4.75 -2.25 7.80
CA ALA A 20 -4.63 -2.52 9.22
C ALA A 20 -4.59 -4.03 9.53
N SER A 21 -5.44 -4.81 8.85
CA SER A 21 -5.43 -6.27 8.94
C SER A 21 -4.13 -6.87 8.38
N LEU A 22 -3.65 -6.41 7.22
CA LEU A 22 -2.41 -6.89 6.59
C LEU A 22 -1.19 -6.65 7.49
N CYS A 23 -1.09 -5.48 8.10
CA CYS A 23 0.04 -5.10 8.93
C CYS A 23 -0.12 -5.52 10.41
N ASN A 24 -1.25 -6.12 10.78
CA ASN A 24 -1.63 -6.44 12.16
C ASN A 24 -1.48 -5.23 13.11
N VAL A 25 -2.09 -4.11 12.74
CA VAL A 25 -2.12 -2.85 13.51
C VAL A 25 -3.55 -2.36 13.67
N LYS A 26 -3.77 -1.36 14.52
CA LYS A 26 -5.09 -0.74 14.66
C LYS A 26 -5.37 0.22 13.50
N SER A 27 -6.62 0.31 13.06
CA SER A 27 -7.04 1.25 12.00
C SER A 27 -6.60 2.71 12.22
N PRO A 28 -6.57 3.28 13.45
CA PRO A 28 -6.05 4.62 13.67
C PRO A 28 -4.57 4.80 13.28
N SER A 29 -3.75 3.75 13.37
CA SER A 29 -2.36 3.80 12.90
C SER A 29 -2.31 4.07 11.40
N VAL A 30 -3.12 3.35 10.62
CA VAL A 30 -3.19 3.54 9.16
C VAL A 30 -3.81 4.89 8.79
N SER A 31 -4.80 5.37 9.57
CA SER A 31 -5.34 6.73 9.40
C SER A 31 -4.26 7.79 9.60
N GLU A 32 -3.31 7.58 10.51
CA GLU A 32 -2.17 8.48 10.70
C GLU A 32 -1.17 8.40 9.54
N TRP A 33 -0.92 7.21 8.99
CA TRP A 33 -0.06 7.05 7.81
C TRP A 33 -0.55 7.82 6.58
N ARG A 34 -1.87 8.05 6.45
CA ARG A 34 -2.43 8.92 5.40
C ARG A 34 -2.01 10.39 5.55
N ARG A 35 -1.52 10.80 6.72
CA ARG A 35 -1.03 12.14 7.03
C ARG A 35 0.50 12.20 7.00
N VAL A 36 1.16 11.22 7.59
CA VAL A 36 2.62 11.25 7.82
C VAL A 36 3.43 10.30 6.94
N GLY A 37 2.76 9.43 6.19
CA GLY A 37 3.38 8.37 5.38
C GLY A 37 3.35 6.99 6.03
N ILE A 38 3.44 5.96 5.19
CA ILE A 38 3.59 4.56 5.61
C ILE A 38 5.02 4.37 6.14
N PRO A 39 5.21 3.82 7.36
CA PRO A 39 6.54 3.53 7.89
C PRO A 39 7.32 2.58 6.97
N ASP A 40 8.63 2.82 6.78
CA ASP A 40 9.47 2.06 5.85
C ASP A 40 9.38 0.54 6.03
N ALA A 41 9.42 0.04 7.27
CA ALA A 41 9.29 -1.39 7.56
C ALA A 41 7.94 -1.98 7.09
N ARG A 42 6.86 -1.18 7.14
CA ARG A 42 5.54 -1.58 6.64
C ARG A 42 5.45 -1.46 5.13
N ARG A 43 6.08 -0.44 4.54
CA ARG A 43 6.20 -0.29 3.09
C ARG A 43 6.95 -1.48 2.47
N GLN A 44 8.10 -1.87 3.01
CA GLN A 44 8.86 -3.04 2.53
C GLN A 44 8.02 -4.32 2.52
N TYR A 45 7.23 -4.55 3.58
CA TYR A 45 6.32 -5.68 3.65
C TYR A 45 5.20 -5.60 2.59
N LEU A 46 4.59 -4.42 2.41
CA LEU A 46 3.50 -4.21 1.45
C LEU A 46 3.99 -4.30 -0.01
N GLU A 47 5.20 -3.84 -0.31
CA GLU A 47 5.86 -3.96 -1.62
C GLU A 47 6.07 -5.43 -2.00
N LEU A 48 6.47 -6.28 -1.05
CA LEU A 48 6.60 -7.72 -1.26
C LEU A 48 5.23 -8.40 -1.44
N LEU A 49 4.21 -7.97 -0.70
CA LEU A 49 2.88 -8.57 -0.74
C LEU A 49 2.09 -8.18 -1.99
N ARG A 50 2.22 -6.95 -2.48
CA ARG A 50 1.48 -6.38 -3.62
C ARG A 50 2.40 -5.61 -4.56
N PRO A 51 3.38 -6.26 -5.20
CA PRO A 51 4.31 -5.59 -6.11
C PRO A 51 3.59 -4.90 -7.28
N ASP A 52 2.41 -5.37 -7.67
CA ASP A 52 1.56 -4.78 -8.70
C ASP A 52 1.10 -3.36 -8.38
N ILE A 53 0.82 -3.06 -7.11
CA ILE A 53 0.41 -1.72 -6.66
C ILE A 53 1.59 -0.75 -6.66
N PHE A 54 2.80 -1.25 -6.43
CA PHE A 54 4.02 -0.45 -6.36
C PHE A 54 4.78 -0.38 -7.69
N GLY A 55 4.21 -0.92 -8.79
CA GLY A 55 4.85 -0.92 -10.11
C GLY A 55 6.09 -1.82 -10.20
N LEU A 56 6.23 -2.76 -9.26
CA LEU A 56 7.32 -3.75 -9.19
C LEU A 56 6.96 -5.08 -9.86
N ALA A 57 5.70 -5.30 -10.23
CA ALA A 57 5.30 -6.49 -10.95
C ALA A 57 5.93 -6.48 -12.36
N PRO A 58 6.52 -7.62 -12.81
CA PRO A 58 7.00 -7.72 -14.18
C PRO A 58 5.84 -7.45 -15.13
N GLN A 59 6.00 -6.46 -16.01
CA GLN A 59 5.06 -6.20 -17.09
C GLN A 59 4.91 -7.51 -17.88
N GLN A 60 3.74 -8.15 -17.77
CA GLN A 60 3.39 -9.26 -18.63
C GLN A 60 3.15 -8.67 -20.02
N GLU A 61 4.23 -8.52 -20.79
CA GLU A 61 4.15 -8.26 -22.23
C GLU A 61 3.48 -9.49 -22.87
N GLY A 62 2.43 -9.22 -23.63
CA GLY A 62 1.44 -10.19 -24.05
C GLY A 62 2.03 -11.46 -24.66
N GLU A 63 1.50 -12.60 -24.20
CA GLU A 63 1.48 -13.84 -24.95
C GLU A 63 0.61 -13.62 -26.18
N ALA A 64 1.24 -13.24 -27.30
CA ALA A 64 0.63 -13.27 -28.62
C ALA A 64 0.87 -14.68 -29.19
N ALA A 65 -0.22 -15.44 -29.27
CA ALA A 65 -0.35 -16.68 -30.02
C ALA A 65 -0.22 -16.45 -31.54
#